data_AF-A0A8I1B564-F1
#
_entry.id   AF-A0A8I1B564-F1
#
_cell.length_a   1.000
_cell.length_b   1.000
_cell.length_c   1.000
_cell.angle_alpha   90.00
_cell.angle_beta   90.00
_cell.angle_gamma   90.00
#
_symmetry.space_group_name_H-M   'P 1'
#
loop_
_entity.id
_entity.type
_entity.pdbx_description
1 polymer ?
#
loop_
_entity_poly.entity_id
_entity_poly.type
_entity_poly.pdbx_seq_one_letter_code
_entity_poly.pdbx_strand_id
1 'polypeptide(L)'
;ATMFATGPNSLYILRMLVGITEAGFLPGILLYLTYWFPAFFRARANALFMIAMPVTTALGSIVSGYILSMDGLLNLHGWQWLFLLEGFPSV
;
A
#
# COMPACT_ATOMS: atom_id res chain seq x y z
N ALA A 1 -7.44 0.37 -9.78
CA ALA A 1 -8.89 0.62 -9.59
C ALA A 1 -9.18 2.10 -9.28
N THR A 2 -8.53 2.69 -8.27
CA THR A 2 -8.65 4.12 -7.90
C THR A 2 -8.28 5.12 -9.00
N MET A 3 -7.37 4.74 -9.90
CA MET A 3 -7.00 5.52 -11.10
C MET A 3 -8.20 5.90 -11.99
N PHE A 4 -9.23 5.05 -12.07
CA PHE A 4 -10.38 5.24 -12.95
C PHE A 4 -11.60 5.84 -12.22
N ALA A 5 -11.44 6.36 -11.00
CA ALA A 5 -12.52 6.97 -10.26
C ALA A 5 -12.96 8.28 -10.93
N THR A 6 -14.23 8.39 -11.33
CA THR A 6 -14.79 9.53 -12.09
C THR A 6 -15.57 10.54 -11.22
N GLY A 7 -15.37 10.53 -9.90
CA GLY A 7 -15.97 11.52 -9.00
C GLY A 7 -15.96 11.11 -7.51
N PRO A 8 -16.40 12.01 -6.61
CA PRO A 8 -16.31 11.80 -5.16
C PRO A 8 -16.99 10.51 -4.67
N ASN A 9 -18.18 10.21 -5.20
CA ASN A 9 -18.92 9.00 -4.81
C ASN A 9 -18.18 7.72 -5.20
N SER A 10 -17.59 7.67 -6.41
CA SER A 10 -16.79 6.53 -6.86
C SER A 10 -15.53 6.34 -6.03
N LEU A 11 -14.90 7.44 -5.60
CA LEU A 11 -13.72 7.40 -4.73
C LEU A 11 -14.07 6.83 -3.35
N TYR A 12 -15.19 7.24 -2.75
CA TYR A 12 -15.63 6.73 -1.45
C TYR A 12 -15.93 5.23 -1.49
N ILE A 13 -16.61 4.76 -2.55
CA ILE A 13 -16.90 3.33 -2.73
C ILE A 13 -15.60 2.53 -2.85
N LEU A 14 -14.66 2.98 -3.68
CA LEU A 14 -13.38 2.30 -3.84
C LEU A 14 -12.57 2.27 -2.53
N ARG A 15 -12.55 3.36 -1.76
CA ARG A 15 -11.92 3.40 -0.43
C ARG A 15 -12.58 2.45 0.56
N MET A 16 -13.90 2.33 0.52
CA MET A 16 -14.63 1.37 1.36
C MET A 16 -14.24 -0.07 1.02
N LEU A 17 -14.21 -0.42 -0.27
CA LEU A 17 -13.83 -1.76 -0.71
C LEU A 17 -12.40 -2.10 -0.31
N VAL A 18 -11.45 -1.17 -0.50
CA VAL A 18 -10.06 -1.33 -0.05
C VAL A 18 -10.01 -1.56 1.46
N GLY A 19 -10.74 -0.76 2.25
CA GLY A 19 -10.80 -0.93 3.70
C GLY A 19 -11.35 -2.29 4.12
N ILE A 20 -12.40 -2.79 3.45
CA ILE A 20 -12.96 -4.13 3.71
C ILE A 20 -11.92 -5.21 3.39
N THR A 21 -11.18 -5.07 2.29
CA THR A 21 -10.15 -6.05 1.91
C THR A 21 -8.93 -6.03 2.82
N GLU A 22 -8.54 -4.87 3.37
CA GLU A 22 -7.34 -4.72 4.21
C GLU A 22 -7.60 -4.98 5.70
N ALA A 23 -8.85 -4.92 6.16
CA ALA A 23 -9.18 -5.01 7.59
C ALA A 23 -8.67 -6.29 8.29
N GLY A 24 -8.62 -7.41 7.56
CA GLY A 24 -8.16 -8.70 8.10
C GLY A 24 -6.64 -8.90 8.07
N PHE A 25 -5.89 -8.04 7.39
CA PHE A 25 -4.47 -8.28 7.11
C PHE A 25 -3.62 -8.31 8.37
N LEU A 26 -3.75 -7.29 9.23
CA LEU A 26 -2.95 -7.15 10.45
C LEU A 26 -3.22 -8.25 11.50
N PRO A 27 -4.46 -8.60 11.86
CA PRO A 27 -4.68 -9.74 12.74
C PRO A 27 -4.29 -11.08 12.09
N GLY A 28 -4.48 -11.22 10.76
CA GLY A 28 -4.13 -12.42 10.01
C GLY A 28 -2.63 -12.72 10.01
N ILE A 29 -1.79 -11.71 9.75
CA ILE A 29 -0.33 -11.88 9.75
C ILE A 29 0.22 -12.17 11.15
N LEU A 30 -0.35 -11.56 12.19
CA LEU A 30 0.07 -11.82 13.57
C LEU A 30 -0.24 -13.26 14.00
N LEU A 31 -1.39 -13.80 13.61
CA LEU A 31 -1.72 -15.21 13.82
C LEU A 31 -0.79 -16.12 13.03
N TYR A 32 -0.52 -15.80 11.76
CA TYR A 32 0.42 -16.56 10.93
C TYR A 32 1.82 -16.62 11.55
N LEU A 33 2.37 -15.48 11.98
CA LEU A 33 3.67 -15.39 12.65
C LEU A 33 3.67 -16.14 13.99
N THR A 34 2.52 -16.23 14.67
CA THR A 34 2.36 -16.99 15.91
C THR A 34 2.56 -18.48 15.69
N TYR A 35 2.07 -19.03 14.57
CA TYR A 35 2.27 -20.44 14.19
C TYR A 35 3.65 -20.70 13.59
N TRP A 36 4.23 -19.72 12.90
CA TRP A 36 5.52 -19.88 12.22
C TRP A 36 6.73 -19.72 13.15
N PHE A 37 6.65 -18.85 14.16
CA PHE A 37 7.78 -18.53 15.04
C PHE A 37 7.58 -19.04 16.48
N PRO A 38 8.63 -19.63 17.09
CA PRO A 38 8.64 -19.95 18.51
C PRO A 38 8.41 -18.70 19.37
N ALA A 39 7.78 -18.89 20.54
CA ALA A 39 7.41 -17.79 21.44
C ALA A 39 8.59 -16.85 21.78
N PHE A 40 9.81 -17.39 21.86
CA PHE A 40 11.02 -16.61 22.16
C PHE A 40 11.39 -15.59 21.07
N PHE A 41 11.13 -15.88 19.78
CA PHE A 41 11.47 -14.99 18.66
C PHE A 41 10.28 -14.14 18.17
N ARG A 42 9.06 -14.46 18.62
CA ARG A 42 7.82 -13.83 18.14
C ARG A 42 7.79 -12.31 18.32
N ALA A 43 8.30 -11.80 19.45
CA ALA A 43 8.36 -10.36 19.69
C ALA A 43 9.25 -9.64 18.66
N ARG A 44 10.39 -10.26 18.29
CA ARG A 44 11.31 -9.70 17.27
C ARG A 44 10.70 -9.74 15.87
N ALA A 45 10.03 -10.83 15.52
CA ALA A 45 9.33 -10.95 14.23
C ALA A 45 8.21 -9.91 14.09
N ASN A 46 7.39 -9.73 15.13
CA ASN A 46 6.34 -8.71 15.14
C ASN A 46 6.93 -7.29 15.05
N ALA A 47 8.02 -7.00 15.76
CA ALA A 47 8.68 -5.70 15.69
C ALA A 47 9.21 -5.39 14.28
N LEU A 48 9.84 -6.37 13.61
CA LEU A 48 10.29 -6.23 12.21
C LEU A 48 9.12 -5.94 11.27
N PHE A 49 7.99 -6.64 11.45
CA PHE A 49 6.78 -6.40 10.67
C PHE A 49 6.21 -5.00 10.91
N MET A 50 6.17 -4.53 12.16
CA MET A 50 5.69 -3.18 12.48
C MET A 50 6.59 -2.08 11.91
N ILE A 51 7.91 -2.32 11.80
CA ILE A 51 8.85 -1.37 11.18
C ILE A 51 8.71 -1.36 9.65
N ALA A 52 8.22 -2.44 9.03
CA ALA A 52 8.00 -2.48 7.59
C ALA A 52 7.02 -1.38 7.12
N MET A 53 5.97 -1.10 7.90
CA MET A 53 5.00 -0.03 7.61
C MET A 53 5.66 1.36 7.39
N PRO A 54 6.34 1.96 8.38
CA PRO A 54 6.97 3.27 8.22
C PRO A 54 8.13 3.27 7.21
N VAL A 55 8.84 2.15 7.05
CA VAL A 55 9.91 2.05 6.05
C VAL A 55 9.34 2.09 4.63
N THR A 56 8.28 1.32 4.37
CA THR A 56 7.62 1.30 3.06
C THR A 56 6.96 2.64 2.75
N THR A 57 6.34 3.32 3.73
CA THR A 57 5.79 4.66 3.48
C THR A 57 6.88 5.70 3.22
N ALA A 58 8.01 5.64 3.92
CA ALA A 58 9.13 6.54 3.67
C ALA A 58 9.72 6.33 2.26
N LEU A 59 10.02 5.08 1.90
CA LEU A 59 10.52 4.75 0.57
C LEU A 59 9.50 5.07 -0.54
N GLY A 60 8.24 4.73 -0.33
CA GLY A 60 7.14 5.05 -1.22
C GLY A 60 7.02 6.56 -1.45
N SER A 61 7.15 7.38 -0.40
CA SER A 61 7.09 8.84 -0.54
C SER A 61 8.23 9.42 -1.38
N ILE A 62 9.44 8.86 -1.28
CA ILE A 62 10.60 9.26 -2.07
C ILE A 62 10.37 8.87 -3.54
N VAL A 63 9.98 7.62 -3.80
CA VAL A 63 9.70 7.10 -5.14
C VAL A 63 8.54 7.87 -5.79
N SER A 64 7.45 8.08 -5.05
CA SER A 64 6.31 8.88 -5.46
C SER A 64 6.71 10.32 -5.84
N GLY A 65 7.64 10.94 -5.09
CA GLY A 65 8.17 12.27 -5.41
C GLY A 65 8.86 12.32 -6.78
N TYR A 66 9.64 11.29 -7.13
CA TYR A 66 10.24 11.19 -8.46
C TYR A 66 9.20 10.91 -9.56
N ILE A 67 8.19 10.09 -9.30
CA ILE A 67 7.13 9.77 -10.28
C ILE A 67 6.27 11.01 -10.57
N LEU A 68 5.97 11.83 -9.55
CA LEU A 68 5.24 13.09 -9.73
C LEU A 68 5.97 14.09 -10.64
N SER A 69 7.29 13.98 -10.81
CA SER A 69 8.05 14.80 -11.76
C SER A 69 7.78 14.44 -13.23
N MET A 70 7.09 13.33 -13.51
CA MET A 70 6.66 12.91 -14.84
C MET A 70 5.34 13.55 -15.29
N ASP A 71 4.90 14.63 -14.63
CA ASP A 71 3.69 15.36 -14.97
C ASP A 71 3.74 15.90 -16.41
N GLY A 72 2.71 15.62 -17.21
CA GLY A 72 2.61 16.06 -18.61
C GLY A 72 3.25 15.12 -19.63
N LEU A 73 3.95 14.05 -19.21
CA LEU A 73 4.37 12.99 -20.13
C LEU A 73 3.15 12.20 -20.63
N LEU A 74 3.02 12.08 -21.96
CA LEU A 74 1.91 11.40 -22.65
C LEU A 74 0.51 11.95 -22.33
N ASN A 75 0.41 13.24 -21.96
CA ASN A 75 -0.86 13.90 -21.62
C ASN A 75 -1.56 13.31 -20.37
N LEU A 76 -0.79 12.61 -19.52
CA LEU A 76 -1.25 12.06 -18.25
C LEU A 76 -0.76 12.92 -17.10
N HIS A 77 -1.58 13.03 -16.06
CA HIS A 77 -1.21 13.74 -14.84
C HIS A 77 -0.26 12.89 -13.99
N GLY A 78 0.67 13.52 -13.26
CA GLY A 78 1.64 12.81 -12.40
C GLY A 78 1.02 11.83 -11.40
N TRP A 79 -0.19 12.10 -10.91
CA TRP A 79 -0.92 11.18 -10.03
C TRP A 79 -1.44 9.92 -10.74
N GLN A 80 -1.67 9.99 -12.05
CA GLN A 80 -2.02 8.81 -12.85
C GLN A 80 -0.79 7.91 -13.00
N TRP A 81 0.40 8.49 -13.18
CA TRP A 81 1.65 7.74 -13.19
C TRP A 81 1.93 7.01 -11.88
N LEU A 82 1.58 7.60 -10.72
CA LEU A 82 1.65 6.91 -9.42
C LEU A 82 0.85 5.61 -9.43
N PHE A 83 -0.43 5.67 -9.80
CA PHE A 83 -1.26 4.47 -9.83
C PHE A 83 -0.84 3.45 -10.89
N LEU A 84 -0.21 3.88 -11.99
CA LEU A 84 0.28 2.98 -13.03
C LEU A 84 1.54 2.25 -12.56
N LEU A 85 2.55 2.98 -12.11
CA LEU A 85 3.87 2.42 -11.79
C LEU A 85 3.92 1.75 -10.42
N GLU A 86 3.26 2.29 -9.40
CA GLU A 86 3.16 1.62 -8.09
C GLU A 86 2.11 0.50 -8.11
N GLY A 87 1.05 0.64 -8.93
CA GLY A 87 -0.02 -0.36 -9.02
C GLY A 87 0.33 -1.59 -9.86
N PHE A 88 1.18 -1.46 -10.89
CA PHE A 88 1.54 -2.56 -11.79
C PHE A 88 2.29 -3.73 -11.13
N PRO A 89 3.33 -3.51 -10.29
CA PRO A 89 4.04 -4.61 -9.62
C PRO A 89 3.28 -5.21 -8.44
N SER A 90 2.16 -4.61 -8.04
CA SER A 90 1.34 -5.06 -6.90
C SER A 90 0.40 -6.22 -7.26
N VAL A 91 0.40 -6.68 -8.52
CA VAL A 91 -0.42 -7.78 -9.06
C VAL A 91 0.44 -8.99 -9.39
#